data_AF-A0AAU1X3H1-F1
#
_entry.id   AF-A0AAU1X3H1-F1
#
_cell.length_a   1.000
_cell.length_b   1.000
_cell.length_c   1.000
_cell.angle_alpha   90.00
_cell.angle_beta   90.00
_cell.angle_gamma   90.00
#
_symmetry.space_group_name_H-M   'P 1'
#
loop_
_entity.id
_entity.type
_entity.pdbx_description
1 polymer ?
#
loop_
_entity_poly.entity_id
_entity_poly.type
_entity_poly.pdbx_seq_one_letter_code
_entity_poly.pdbx_strand_id
1 'polypeptide(L)' 'MPPTSCDAAAARPLPVVNAEIRALVRAHGGRLSVEGRREYERLLAEWAAAVRGDDLRGRYDNQPGAA' A
#
# COMPACT_ATOMS: atom_id res chain seq x y z
N MET A 1 -11.28 -17.88 22.78
CA MET A 1 -11.03 -17.24 21.47
C MET A 1 -10.35 -15.92 21.77
N PRO A 2 -9.04 -15.75 21.50
CA PRO A 2 -8.40 -14.44 21.68
C PRO A 2 -8.95 -13.48 20.61
N PRO A 3 -9.13 -12.19 20.91
CA PRO A 3 -9.65 -11.23 19.96
C PRO A 3 -8.63 -11.07 18.84
N THR A 4 -9.06 -11.30 17.60
CA THR A 4 -8.32 -10.94 16.39
C THR A 4 -7.93 -9.48 16.54
N SER A 5 -6.63 -9.20 16.62
CA SER A 5 -6.11 -7.85 16.76
C SER A 5 -6.87 -6.91 15.83
N CYS A 6 -7.50 -5.90 16.42
CA CYS A 6 -7.73 -4.64 15.74
C CYS A 6 -6.36 -4.11 15.31
N ASP A 7 -5.86 -4.60 14.17
CA ASP A 7 -4.66 -4.06 13.56
C ASP A 7 -5.07 -2.72 12.96
N ALA A 8 -4.89 -1.69 13.79
CA ALA A 8 -5.16 -0.30 13.46
C ALA A 8 -4.43 0.03 12.16
N ALA A 9 -5.19 0.12 11.06
CA ALA A 9 -4.69 0.41 9.73
C ALA A 9 -3.55 -0.52 9.28
N ALA A 10 -3.80 -1.83 9.18
CA ALA A 10 -2.97 -2.71 8.36
C ALA A 10 -2.82 -2.05 6.98
N ALA A 11 -1.63 -1.51 6.70
CA ALA A 11 -1.37 -0.81 5.45
C ALA A 11 -1.77 -1.73 4.30
N ARG A 12 -2.60 -1.23 3.37
CA ARG A 12 -3.08 -2.06 2.26
C ARG A 12 -1.87 -2.68 1.55
N PRO A 13 -1.90 -3.99 1.25
CA PRO A 13 -0.75 -4.65 0.65
C PRO A 13 -0.39 -4.01 -0.69
N LEU A 14 0.91 -3.76 -0.89
CA LEU A 14 1.52 -3.23 -2.11
C LEU A 14 0.93 -3.79 -3.42
N PRO A 15 0.75 -5.11 -3.61
CA PRO A 15 0.18 -5.63 -4.85
C PRO A 15 -1.25 -5.15 -5.11
N VAL A 16 -2.05 -4.91 -4.05
CA VAL A 16 -3.42 -4.43 -4.17
C VAL A 16 -3.43 -2.95 -4.55
N VAL A 17 -2.66 -2.11 -3.86
CA VAL A 17 -2.56 -0.68 -4.18
C VAL A 17 -2.04 -0.46 -5.61
N ASN A 18 -1.05 -1.25 -6.05
CA ASN A 18 -0.55 -1.22 -7.42
C ASN A 18 -1.60 -1.65 -8.46
N ALA A 19 -2.45 -2.63 -8.14
CA ALA A 19 -3.52 -3.07 -9.02
C ALA A 19 -4.58 -1.97 -9.20
N GLU A 20 -4.96 -1.29 -8.11
CA GLU A 20 -5.91 -0.16 -8.12
C GLU A 20 -5.36 1.02 -8.91
N ILE A 21 -4.09 1.40 -8.72
CA ILE A 21 -3.43 2.45 -9.51
C ILE A 21 -3.46 2.13 -11.00
N ARG A 22 -3.13 0.89 -11.38
CA ARG A 22 -3.15 0.46 -12.79
C ARG A 22 -4.57 0.44 -13.37
N ALA A 23 -5.56 0.03 -12.58
CA ALA A 23 -6.95 0.01 -12.99
C ALA A 23 -7.46 1.44 -13.25
N LEU A 24 -7.14 2.38 -12.36
CA LEU A 24 -7.48 3.79 -12.50
C LEU A 24 -6.87 4.38 -13.79
N VAL A 25 -5.56 4.21 -14.01
CA VAL A 25 -4.89 4.74 -15.20
C VAL A 25 -5.46 4.14 -16.51
N ARG A 26 -5.79 2.85 -16.52
CA ARG A 26 -6.43 2.20 -17.67
C ARG A 26 -7.85 2.72 -17.93
N ALA A 27 -8.65 2.89 -16.88
CA ALA A 27 -10.02 3.38 -16.99
C ALA A 27 -10.08 4.81 -17.57
N HIS A 28 -9.07 5.63 -17.26
CA HIS A 28 -8.95 7.00 -17.76
C HIS A 28 -8.16 7.12 -19.08
N GLY A 29 -7.79 6.00 -19.73
CA GLY A 29 -7.10 6.01 -21.02
C GLY A 29 -5.78 6.78 -21.02
N GLY A 30 -5.09 6.86 -19.88
CA GLY A 30 -3.84 7.61 -19.71
C GLY A 30 -3.98 9.12 -19.43
N ARG A 31 -5.20 9.69 -19.41
CA ARG A 31 -5.45 11.08 -18.99
C ARG A 31 -6.41 11.10 -17.80
N LEU A 32 -5.85 11.10 -16.61
CA LEU A 32 -6.62 11.27 -15.37
C LEU A 32 -7.29 12.66 -15.36
N SER A 33 -8.61 12.68 -15.24
CA SER A 33 -9.37 13.89 -14.92
C SER A 33 -8.96 14.44 -13.54
N VAL A 34 -9.35 15.67 -13.20
CA VAL A 34 -9.02 16.31 -11.91
C VAL A 34 -9.46 15.45 -10.72
N GLU A 35 -10.61 14.78 -10.84
CA GLU A 35 -11.13 13.85 -9.84
C GLU A 35 -10.28 12.57 -9.76
N GLY A 36 -9.91 12.00 -10.91
CA GLY A 36 -9.02 10.84 -10.98
C GLY A 36 -7.62 11.16 -10.44
N ARG A 37 -7.15 12.39 -10.60
CA ARG A 37 -5.88 12.87 -10.04
C ARG A 37 -5.88 12.86 -8.52
N ARG A 38 -6.97 13.31 -7.88
CA ARG A 38 -7.11 13.25 -6.42
C ARG A 38 -7.08 11.81 -5.90
N GLU A 39 -7.76 10.91 -6.59
CA GLU A 39 -7.77 9.49 -6.21
C GLU A 39 -6.39 8.85 -6.42
N TYR A 40 -5.71 9.18 -7.51
CA TYR A 40 -4.33 8.74 -7.76
C TYR A 40 -3.36 9.22 -6.67
N GLU A 41 -3.49 10.47 -6.23
CA GLU A 41 -2.66 11.04 -5.15
C GLU A 41 -2.92 10.36 -3.80
N ARG A 42 -4.18 10.03 -3.50
CA ARG A 42 -4.54 9.23 -2.33
C ARG A 42 -3.90 7.84 -2.39
N LEU A 43 -4.04 7.14 -3.53
CA LEU A 43 -3.45 5.82 -3.73
C LEU A 43 -1.91 5.86 -3.66
N LEU A 44 -1.28 6.94 -4.12
CA LEU A 44 0.18 7.15 -3.97
C LEU A 44 0.60 7.33 -2.51
N ALA A 45 -0.18 8.06 -1.71
CA ALA A 45 0.08 8.22 -0.29
C ALA A 45 -0.06 6.88 0.45
N GLU A 46 -1.10 6.10 0.13
CA GLU A 46 -1.30 4.74 0.63
C GLU A 46 -0.15 3.81 0.20
N TRP A 47 0.30 3.89 -1.06
CA TRP A 47 1.46 3.15 -1.55
C TRP A 47 2.74 3.51 -0.79
N ALA A 48 3.03 4.80 -0.57
CA ALA A 48 4.20 5.23 0.18
C ALA A 48 4.18 4.80 1.65
N ALA A 49 2.99 4.67 2.26
CA ALA A 49 2.83 4.09 3.58
C ALA A 49 3.08 2.57 3.56
N ALA A 50 2.53 1.86 2.57
CA ALA A 50 2.69 0.42 2.40
C ALA A 50 4.16 0.02 2.11
N VAL A 51 4.87 0.76 1.25
CA VAL A 51 6.32 0.56 0.99
C VAL A 51 7.12 0.65 2.29
N ARG A 52 6.85 1.67 3.11
CA ARG A 52 7.56 1.86 4.39
C ARG A 52 7.23 0.76 5.39
N GLY A 53 5.99 0.32 5.46
CA GLY A 53 5.58 -0.81 6.32
C GLY A 53 6.19 -2.14 5.88
N ASP A 54 6.25 -2.40 4.58
CA ASP A 54 6.81 -3.61 3.99
C ASP A 54 8.34 -3.67 4.12
N ASP A 55 9.04 -2.55 3.91
CA ASP A 55 10.49 -2.42 4.16
C ASP A 55 10.82 -2.65 5.64
N LEU A 56 10.03 -2.10 6.56
CA LEU A 56 10.18 -2.38 8.00
C LEU A 56 9.95 -3.87 8.30
N ARG A 57 8.90 -4.48 7.76
CA ARG A 57 8.60 -5.91 7.94
C ARG A 57 9.73 -6.80 7.40
N GLY A 58 10.24 -6.50 6.20
CA GLY A 58 11.35 -7.23 5.58
C GLY A 58 12.67 -7.08 6.34
N ARG A 59 12.89 -5.95 7.02
CA ARG A 59 14.06 -5.74 7.90
C ARG A 59 14.00 -6.55 9.20
N TYR A 60 12.80 -6.73 9.77
CA TYR A 60 12.64 -7.58 10.96
C TYR A 60 12.76 -9.08 10.63
N ASP A 61 12.31 -9.52 9.45
CA ASP A 61 12.41 -10.92 9.01
C ASP A 61 13.86 -11.34 8.67
N ASN A 62 14.73 -10.37 8.33
CA ASN A 62 16.13 -10.58 7.95
C ASN A 62 17.14 -10.09 9.00
N GLN A 63 16.84 -10.24 10.29
CA GLN A 63 17.82 -10.04 11.35
C GLN A 63 18.38 -11.41 11.79
N PRO A 64 19.64 -11.76 11.48
CA PRO A 64 20.24 -12.98 12.00
C PRO A 64 20.31 -12.86 13.52
N GLY A 65 19.76 -13.86 14.22
CA GLY A 65 19.74 -13.92 15.67
C GLY A 65 21.14 -13.63 16.22
N ALA A 66 21.23 -12.58 17.04
CA ALA A 66 22.41 -12.31 17.83
C ALA A 66 22.64 -13.53 18.73
N ALA A 67 23.69 -14.30 18.38
CA ALA A 67 24.24 -15.39 19.17
C ALA A 67 25.00 -14.84 20.39
#